data_AF-A0A7Y3K454-F1
#
_entry.id   AF-A0A7Y3K454-F1
#
_cell.length_a   1.000
_cell.length_b   1.000
_cell.length_c   1.000
_cell.angle_alpha   90.00
_cell.angle_beta   90.00
_cell.angle_gamma   90.00
#
_symmetry.space_group_name_H-M   'P 1'
#
loop_
_entity.id
_entity.type
_entity.pdbx_description
1 polymer ?
#
loop_
_entity_poly.entity_id
_entity_poly.type
_entity_poly.pdbx_seq_one_letter_code
_entity_poly.pdbx_strand_id
1 'polypeptide(L)'
;MTLPVPHGAPELRRSHDYCARVTRRQARNFYYGLRLLPEPKRSAMFALYAWMRRADDLVDSSPTSSPEQRKKTWSSSGCLPMHIRDRVPGR
;
A
#
# COMPACT_ATOMS: atom_id res chain seq x y z
N MET A 1 -14.05 17.03 -20.73
CA MET A 1 -14.44 18.03 -19.70
C MET A 1 -13.62 17.77 -18.44
N THR A 2 -12.47 18.42 -18.28
CA THR A 2 -11.74 18.47 -17.00
C THR A 2 -11.70 19.93 -16.60
N LEU A 3 -12.55 20.33 -15.66
CA LEU A 3 -12.49 21.67 -15.09
C LEU A 3 -11.17 21.81 -14.31
N PRO A 4 -10.40 22.89 -14.48
CA PRO A 4 -9.29 23.17 -13.59
C PRO A 4 -9.89 23.50 -12.23
N VAL A 5 -9.75 22.60 -11.25
CA VAL A 5 -10.15 22.91 -9.88
C VAL A 5 -9.12 23.90 -9.34
N PRO A 6 -9.47 25.18 -9.08
CA PRO A 6 -8.54 26.14 -8.53
C PRO A 6 -8.39 25.82 -7.05
N HIS A 7 -7.57 24.82 -6.72
CA HIS A 7 -7.11 24.65 -5.35
C HIS A 7 -6.11 25.77 -5.10
N GLY A 8 -6.46 26.73 -4.24
CA GLY A 8 -5.50 27.72 -3.80
C GLY A 8 -4.29 27.03 -3.15
N ALA A 9 -3.15 27.71 -3.18
CA ALA A 9 -1.95 27.28 -2.46
C ALA A 9 -2.21 26.82 -1.00
N PRO A 10 -3.12 27.44 -0.21
CA PRO A 10 -3.45 26.94 1.12
C PRO A 10 -4.25 25.63 1.11
N GLU A 11 -5.22 25.43 0.21
CA GLU A 11 -5.94 24.15 0.08
C GLU A 11 -5.00 23.02 -0.32
N LEU A 12 -4.11 23.27 -1.29
CA LEU A 12 -3.16 22.26 -1.76
C LEU A 12 -2.21 21.83 -0.63
N ARG A 13 -1.70 22.80 0.14
CA ARG A 13 -0.87 22.52 1.32
C ARG A 13 -1.61 21.69 2.36
N ARG A 14 -2.88 22.03 2.66
CA ARG A 14 -3.72 21.25 3.59
C ARG A 14 -3.92 19.80 3.13
N SER A 15 -4.11 19.59 1.83
CA SER A 15 -4.25 18.26 1.24
C SER A 15 -2.95 17.45 1.36
N HIS A 16 -1.79 18.06 1.11
CA HIS A 16 -0.49 17.41 1.31
C HIS A 16 -0.24 17.07 2.79
N ASP A 17 -0.56 17.99 3.71
CA ASP A 17 -0.44 17.74 5.15
C ASP A 17 -1.33 16.58 5.60
N TYR A 18 -2.55 16.50 5.07
CA TYR A 18 -3.44 15.37 5.32
C TYR A 18 -2.83 14.04 4.84
N CYS A 19 -2.34 13.99 3.61
CA CYS A 19 -1.72 12.78 3.05
C CYS A 19 -0.46 12.37 3.83
N ALA A 20 0.34 13.33 4.28
CA ALA A 20 1.50 13.09 5.12
C ALA A 20 1.12 12.48 6.48
N ARG A 21 0.03 12.96 7.10
CA ARG A 21 -0.50 12.39 8.36
C ARG A 21 -1.00 10.96 8.18
N VAL A 22 -1.73 10.67 7.10
CA VAL A 22 -2.21 9.31 6.79
C VAL A 22 -1.03 8.37 6.61
N THR A 23 -0.05 8.76 5.79
CA THR A 23 1.16 7.96 5.55
C THR A 23 1.96 7.73 6.83
N ARG A 24 2.12 8.75 7.68
CA ARG A 24 2.81 8.62 8.96
C ARG A 24 2.13 7.65 9.93
N ARG A 25 0.79 7.61 9.93
CA ARG A 25 0.00 6.72 10.80
C ARG A 25 0.03 5.26 10.33
N GLN A 26 -0.12 5.04 9.03
CA GLN A 26 -0.29 3.69 8.47
C GLN A 26 1.03 3.04 8.00
N ALA A 27 2.01 3.85 7.59
CA ALA A 27 3.24 3.39 6.93
C ALA A 27 4.50 3.72 7.73
N ARG A 28 4.55 3.47 9.05
CA ARG A 28 5.67 3.91 9.91
C ARG A 28 7.05 3.48 9.37
N ASN A 29 7.17 2.28 8.82
CA ASN A 29 8.42 1.78 8.22
C ASN A 29 8.75 2.45 6.88
N PHE A 30 7.75 2.67 6.04
CA PHE A 30 7.93 3.27 4.71
C PHE A 30 8.09 4.79 4.76
N TYR A 31 7.52 5.43 5.79
CA TYR A 31 7.54 6.86 6.03
C TYR A 31 8.97 7.39 6.21
N TYR A 32 9.85 6.63 6.85
CA TYR A 32 11.27 7.02 6.98
C TYR A 32 12.00 6.98 5.63
N GLY A 33 11.69 6.00 4.77
CA GLY A 33 12.21 5.94 3.40
C GLY A 33 11.74 7.12 2.55
N LEU A 34 10.47 7.50 2.69
CA LEU A 34 9.89 8.63 1.97
C LEU A 34 10.43 10.00 2.43
N ARG A 35 10.89 10.13 3.69
CA ARG A 35 11.48 11.37 4.21
C ARG A 35 12.82 11.73 3.58
N LEU A 36 13.50 10.78 2.93
CA LEU A 36 14.75 11.01 2.23
C LEU A 36 14.55 11.75 0.90
N LEU A 37 13.32 11.84 0.37
CA LEU A 37 13.05 12.55 -0.88
C LEU A 37 12.93 14.06 -0.65
N PRO A 38 13.48 14.89 -1.56
CA PRO A 38 13.22 16.32 -1.56
C PRO A 38 11.78 16.64 -2.00
N GLU A 39 11.29 17.82 -1.63
CA GLU A 39 10.08 18.38 -2.24
C GLU A 39 10.34 18.71 -3.73
N PRO A 40 9.33 18.62 -4.62
CA PRO A 40 7.92 18.27 -4.37
C PRO A 40 7.63 16.76 -4.36
N LYS A 41 8.64 15.92 -4.62
CA LYS A 41 8.47 14.46 -4.81
C LYS A 41 7.91 13.79 -3.55
N ARG A 42 8.37 14.22 -2.37
CA ARG A 42 7.87 13.72 -1.08
C ARG A 42 6.36 13.94 -0.92
N SER A 43 5.87 15.15 -1.20
CA SER A 43 4.44 15.47 -1.15
C SER A 43 3.60 14.67 -2.15
N ALA A 44 4.14 14.43 -3.36
CA ALA A 44 3.49 13.58 -4.35
C ALA A 44 3.41 12.11 -3.89
N MET A 45 4.48 11.57 -3.31
CA MET A 45 4.49 10.20 -2.80
C MET A 45 3.51 9.99 -1.65
N PHE A 46 3.37 10.97 -0.74
CA PHE A 46 2.36 10.89 0.31
C PHE A 46 0.94 10.86 -0.23
N ALA A 47 0.65 11.66 -1.26
CA ALA A 47 -0.66 11.64 -1.91
C ALA A 47 -0.94 10.29 -2.59
N LEU A 48 0.06 9.76 -3.31
CA LEU A 48 -0.04 8.45 -3.96
C LEU A 48 -0.27 7.32 -2.96
N TYR A 49 0.50 7.29 -1.87
CA TYR A 49 0.34 6.29 -0.81
C TYR A 49 -1.04 6.37 -0.17
N ALA A 50 -1.53 7.57 0.16
CA ALA A 50 -2.84 7.75 0.75
C ALA A 50 -3.98 7.26 -0.17
N TRP A 51 -3.84 7.47 -1.48
CA TRP A 51 -4.79 6.96 -2.47
C TRP A 51 -4.76 5.44 -2.55
N MET A 52 -3.58 4.83 -2.72
CA MET A 52 -3.44 3.37 -2.79
C MET A 52 -4.00 2.70 -1.53
N ARG A 53 -3.70 3.25 -0.34
CA ARG A 53 -4.21 2.71 0.92
C ARG A 53 -5.74 2.76 0.98
N ARG A 54 -6.34 3.85 0.48
CA ARG A 54 -7.79 3.98 0.43
C ARG A 54 -8.41 3.00 -0.57
N ALA A 55 -7.73 2.72 -1.67
CA ALA A 55 -8.15 1.70 -2.63
C ALA A 55 -8.08 0.28 -2.02
N ASP A 56 -6.99 -0.05 -1.32
CA ASP A 56 -6.88 -1.32 -0.60
C ASP A 56 -7.98 -1.49 0.44
N ASP A 57 -8.31 -0.46 1.22
CA ASP A 57 -9.42 -0.50 2.18
C ASP A 57 -10.77 -0.81 1.50
N LEU A 58 -10.98 -0.37 0.26
CA LEU A 58 -12.18 -0.69 -0.54
C LEU A 58 -12.17 -2.13 -1.06
N VAL A 59 -10.99 -2.68 -1.36
CA VAL A 59 -10.83 -4.06 -1.83
C VAL A 59 -10.94 -5.05 -0.66
N ASP A 60 -10.31 -4.73 0.47
CA ASP A 60 -10.31 -5.54 1.70
C ASP A 60 -11.67 -5.58 2.39
N SER A 61 -12.52 -4.56 2.17
CA SER A 61 -13.91 -4.57 2.65
C SER A 61 -14.84 -5.46 1.82
N SER A 62 -14.32 -6.20 0.83
CA SER A 62 -15.00 -7.39 0.29
C SER A 62 -14.70 -8.59 1.19
N PRO A 63 -15.66 -9.06 2.03
CA PRO A 63 -15.47 -10.23 2.87
C PRO A 63 -15.62 -11.51 2.03
N THR A 64 -14.86 -11.64 0.94
CA THR A 64 -14.82 -12.88 0.18
C THR A 64 -13.52 -13.58 0.54
N SER A 65 -13.57 -14.28 1.68
CA SER A 65 -12.58 -15.20 2.27
C SER A 65 -11.72 -14.64 3.40
N SER A 66 -12.07 -15.00 4.64
CA SER A 66 -11.18 -14.97 5.80
C SER A 66 -9.83 -15.65 5.46
N PRO A 67 -8.70 -15.20 6.04
CA PRO A 67 -7.40 -15.88 5.91
C PRO A 67 -7.44 -17.38 6.24
N GLU A 68 -8.37 -17.82 7.10
CA GLU A 68 -8.59 -19.23 7.44
C GLU A 68 -9.36 -20.01 6.35
N GLN A 69 -10.20 -19.34 5.57
CA GLN A 69 -10.82 -19.92 4.38
C GLN A 69 -9.79 -20.08 3.24
N ARG A 70 -8.84 -19.13 3.07
CA ARG A 70 -7.72 -19.30 2.11
C ARG A 70 -6.86 -20.53 2.42
N LYS A 71 -6.62 -20.83 3.71
CA LYS A 71 -5.89 -22.04 4.14
C LYS A 71 -6.70 -23.33 3.91
N LYS A 72 -8.01 -23.31 4.15
CA LYS A 72 -8.88 -24.48 3.87
C LYS A 72 -8.99 -24.75 2.37
N THR A 73 -9.12 -23.73 1.53
CA THR A 73 -9.15 -23.90 0.06
C THR A 73 -7.79 -24.38 -0.48
N TRP A 74 -6.67 -23.90 0.08
CA TRP A 74 -5.33 -24.40 -0.26
C TRP A 74 -5.12 -25.86 0.15
N SER A 75 -5.73 -26.30 1.25
CA SER A 75 -5.65 -27.70 1.69
C SER A 75 -6.52 -28.66 0.88
N SER A 76 -7.63 -28.19 0.32
CA SER A 76 -8.60 -29.04 -0.41
C SER A 76 -8.35 -29.09 -1.92
N SER A 77 -7.73 -28.05 -2.49
CA SER A 77 -7.20 -28.08 -3.85
C SER A 77 -5.81 -28.69 -3.78
N GLY A 78 -5.67 -29.98 -4.13
CA GLY A 78 -4.44 -30.79 -3.99
C GLY A 78 -3.20 -30.30 -4.76
N CYS A 79 -2.75 -29.07 -4.55
CA CYS A 79 -1.42 -28.60 -4.88
C CYS A 79 -0.58 -28.63 -3.60
N LEU A 80 0.07 -29.78 -3.37
CA LEU A 80 1.04 -29.98 -2.30
C LEU A 80 2.10 -28.87 -2.31
N PRO A 81 2.65 -28.52 -1.12
CA PRO A 81 3.73 -27.56 -1.01
C PRO A 81 4.98 -28.09 -1.71
N MET A 82 5.51 -27.31 -2.64
CA MET A 82 6.85 -27.51 -3.18
C MET A 82 7.83 -27.54 -2.00
N HIS A 83 8.36 -28.73 -1.70
CA HIS A 83 9.39 -28.95 -0.70
C HIS A 83 10.63 -28.13 -1.09
N ILE A 84 10.85 -27.01 -0.40
CA ILE A 84 12.15 -26.33 -0.38
C ILE A 84 12.99 -27.00 0.73
N ARG A 85 13.43 -28.22 0.45
CA ARG A 85 14.55 -28.84 1.15
C ARG A 85 15.39 -29.61 0.13
N ASP A 86 16.67 -29.25 0.12
CA ASP A 86 17.80 -30.01 -0.37
C ASP A 86 18.05 -30.08 -1.89
N ARG A 87 18.66 -29.02 -2.45
CA ARG A 87 19.81 -29.18 -3.37
C ARG A 87 20.61 -27.88 -3.57
N VAL A 88 21.65 -27.70 -2.77
CA VAL A 88 22.83 -26.92 -3.21
C VAL A 88 23.89 -27.96 -3.58
N PRO A 89 24.20 -28.21 -4.87
CA PRO A 89 25.45 -28.83 -5.22
C PRO A 89 26.48 -27.71 -5.44
N GLY A 90 27.29 -27.49 -4.41
CA GLY A 90 28.60 -26.87 -4.56
C GLY A 90 29.65 -27.98 -4.67
N ARG A 91 30.08 -28.27 -5.90
CA ARG A 91 31.45 -28.66 -6.27
C ARG A 91 31.58 -28.76 -7.77
#